data_AF-A0A1Q7N785-F1
#
_entry.id   AF-A0A1Q7N785-F1
#
_cell.length_a   1.000
_cell.length_b   1.000
_cell.length_c   1.000
_cell.angle_alpha   90.00
_cell.angle_beta   90.00
_cell.angle_gamma   90.00
#
_symmetry.space_group_name_H-M   'P 1'
#
loop_
_entity.id
_entity.type
_entity.pdbx_description
1 polymer ?
#
loop_
_entity_poly.entity_id
_entity_poly.type
_entity_poly.pdbx_seq_one_letter_code
_entity_poly.pdbx_strand_id
1 'polypeptide(L)' 'MKIVLVATLALVLASSATEARVVRLRIERREVVLNGRPFGAAGPYEKLVGTVDFALDPDLPRNGAIVDTSTC' A
#
# COMPACT_ATOMS: atom_id res chain seq x y z
N MET A 1 -35.71 4.81 -8.46
CA MET A 1 -34.63 4.22 -9.28
C MET A 1 -33.55 5.23 -9.69
N LYS A 2 -33.90 6.39 -10.27
CA LYS A 2 -32.92 7.40 -10.74
C LYS A 2 -32.01 7.95 -9.62
N ILE A 3 -32.59 8.24 -8.44
CA ILE A 3 -31.84 8.71 -7.26
C ILE A 3 -30.86 7.64 -6.75
N VAL A 4 -31.28 6.38 -6.71
CA VAL A 4 -30.41 5.26 -6.30
C VAL A 4 -29.24 5.12 -7.27
N LEU A 5 -29.50 5.17 -8.58
CA LEU A 5 -28.46 5.10 -9.61
C LEU A 5 -27.44 6.25 -9.49
N VAL A 6 -27.91 7.48 -9.28
CA VAL A 6 -27.04 8.66 -9.09
C VAL A 6 -26.22 8.53 -7.81
N ALA A 7 -26.81 8.10 -6.71
CA ALA A 7 -26.10 7.88 -5.44
C ALA A 7 -25.03 6.78 -5.56
N THR A 8 -25.33 5.70 -6.29
CA THR A 8 -24.38 4.60 -6.49
C THR A 8 -23.22 5.05 -7.38
N LEU A 9 -23.51 5.81 -8.45
CA LEU A 9 -22.48 6.35 -9.34
C LEU A 9 -21.57 7.36 -8.63
N ALA A 10 -22.14 8.21 -7.77
CA ALA A 10 -21.36 9.15 -6.95
C ALA A 10 -20.44 8.43 -5.96
N LEU A 11 -20.90 7.34 -5.34
CA LEU A 11 -20.10 6.54 -4.41
C LEU A 11 -18.93 5.83 -5.12
N VAL A 12 -19.16 5.32 -6.33
CA VAL A 12 -18.11 4.69 -7.15
C VAL A 12 -17.05 5.71 -7.57
N LEU A 13 -17.45 6.92 -7.96
CA LEU A 13 -16.53 8.00 -8.34
C LEU A 13 -15.73 8.54 -7.15
N ALA A 14 -16.28 8.54 -5.94
CA ALA A 14 -15.57 8.95 -4.73
C ALA A 14 -14.47 7.96 -4.29
N SER A 15 -14.46 6.74 -4.84
CA SER A 15 -13.51 5.68 -4.48
C SER A 15 -12.15 5.78 -5.22
N SER A 16 -11.94 6.81 -6.05
CA SER A 16 -10.73 6.91 -6.86
C SER A 16 -9.49 7.30 -6.03
N ALA A 17 -8.58 6.32 -5.94
CA ALA A 17 -7.15 6.41 -5.62
C ALA A 17 -6.77 6.81 -4.19
N THR A 18 -7.09 5.94 -3.23
CA THR A 18 -6.21 5.74 -2.06
C THR A 18 -4.94 5.03 -2.54
N GLU A 19 -3.97 5.78 -3.05
CA GLU A 19 -2.60 5.28 -3.19
C GLU A 19 -1.85 5.55 -1.89
N ALA A 20 -1.75 4.54 -1.04
CA ALA A 20 -0.68 4.50 -0.05
C ALA A 20 0.61 4.20 -0.82
N ARG A 21 1.40 5.24 -1.11
CA ARG A 21 2.64 5.08 -1.86
C ARG A 21 3.74 4.58 -0.93
N VAL A 22 4.52 3.61 -1.40
CA VAL A 22 5.80 3.25 -0.75
C VAL A 22 6.72 4.46 -0.85
N VAL A 23 7.02 5.06 0.29
CA VAL A 23 7.95 6.20 0.37
C VAL A 23 9.37 5.76 0.70
N ARG A 24 9.53 4.58 1.31
CA ARG A 24 10.83 4.02 1.63
C ARG A 24 10.78 2.50 1.75
N LEU A 25 11.75 1.83 1.14
CA LEU A 25 12.03 0.41 1.36
C LEU A 25 13.38 0.29 2.04
N ARG A 26 13.41 -0.20 3.29
CA ARG A 26 14.64 -0.53 4.01
C ARG A 26 14.86 -2.03 3.93
N ILE A 27 15.99 -2.44 3.37
CA ILE A 27 16.42 -3.85 3.37
C ILE A 27 17.50 -3.98 4.45
N GLU A 28 17.21 -4.74 5.49
CA GLU A 28 18.10 -4.95 6.63
C GLU A 28 18.98 -6.19 6.43
N ARG A 29 18.43 -7.23 5.82
CA ARG A 29 19.14 -8.48 5.56
C ARG A 29 18.80 -9.05 4.20
N ARG A 30 19.80 -9.69 3.59
CA ARG A 30 19.67 -10.49 2.37
C ARG A 30 20.23 -11.88 2.64
N GLU A 31 19.52 -12.90 2.17
CA GLU A 31 19.91 -14.30 2.37
C GLU A 31 19.73 -15.08 1.07
N VAL A 32 20.74 -15.83 0.67
CA VAL A 32 20.63 -16.75 -0.45
C VAL A 32 19.73 -17.92 -0.05
N VAL A 33 18.72 -18.21 -0.86
CA VAL A 33 17.80 -19.33 -0.64
C VAL A 33 18.37 -20.60 -1.27
N LEU A 34 18.19 -21.74 -0.60
CA LEU A 34 18.61 -23.06 -1.08
C LEU A 34 20.09 -23.14 -1.52
N ASN A 35 20.98 -22.36 -0.89
CA ASN A 35 22.40 -22.27 -1.27
C ASN A 35 22.59 -21.90 -2.76
N GLY A 36 21.70 -21.11 -3.34
CA GLY A 36 21.77 -20.66 -4.73
C GLY A 36 21.32 -21.71 -5.73
N ARG A 37 20.66 -22.79 -5.30
CA ARG A 37 20.01 -23.70 -6.24
C ARG A 37 18.86 -22.99 -6.95
N PRO A 38 18.67 -23.24 -8.25
CA PRO A 38 17.58 -22.65 -9.01
C PRO A 38 16.23 -23.22 -8.58
N PHE A 39 15.19 -22.40 -8.67
CA PHE A 39 13.81 -22.82 -8.50
C PHE A 39 13.02 -22.55 -9.80
N GLY A 40 12.73 -23.63 -10.52
CA GLY A 40 12.09 -23.60 -11.83
C GLY A 40 12.93 -22.84 -12.87
N ALA A 41 12.24 -22.23 -13.84
CA ALA A 41 12.87 -21.46 -14.92
C ALA A 41 13.40 -20.07 -14.48
N ALA A 42 13.00 -19.60 -13.29
CA ALA A 42 13.39 -18.28 -12.78
C ALA A 42 14.83 -18.23 -12.24
N GLY A 43 15.42 -19.39 -11.92
CA GLY A 43 16.79 -19.46 -11.41
C GLY A 43 16.90 -19.33 -9.89
N PRO A 44 18.08 -18.97 -9.35
CA PRO A 44 18.31 -18.83 -7.91
C PRO A 44 17.58 -17.63 -7.30
N TYR A 45 17.27 -17.71 -6.01
CA TYR A 45 16.50 -16.70 -5.27
C TYR A 45 17.26 -16.15 -4.07
N GLU A 46 16.91 -14.92 -3.71
CA GLU A 46 17.29 -14.27 -2.45
C GLU A 46 16.05 -13.95 -1.62
N LYS A 47 16.16 -14.08 -0.30
CA LYS A 47 15.20 -13.58 0.67
C LYS A 47 15.68 -12.20 1.16
N LEU A 48 14.83 -11.19 1.03
CA LEU A 48 15.05 -9.86 1.58
C LEU A 48 14.21 -9.71 2.85
N VAL A 49 14.82 -9.22 3.92
CA VAL A 49 14.15 -8.91 5.19
C VAL A 49 14.35 -7.43 5.50
N GLY A 50 13.28 -6.74 5.89
CA GLY A 50 13.32 -5.34 6.30
C GLY A 50 11.94 -4.72 6.36
N THR A 51 11.87 -3.39 6.27
CA THR A 51 10.65 -2.60 6.49
C THR A 51 10.28 -1.76 5.28
N VAL A 52 8.98 -1.68 4.99
CA VAL A 52 8.42 -0.79 3.97
C VAL A 52 7.63 0.31 4.67
N ASP A 53 8.03 1.57 4.46
CA ASP A 53 7.28 2.72 4.93
C ASP A 53 6.30 3.18 3.85
N PHE A 54 5.04 3.31 4.23
CA PHE A 54 3.97 3.92 3.43
C PHE A 54 3.58 5.25 4.02
N ALA A 55 3.24 6.22 3.18
CA ALA A 55 2.75 7.51 3.64
C ALA A 55 1.52 7.96 2.86
N LEU A 56 0.70 8.77 3.53
CA LEU A 56 -0.41 9.52 2.98
C LEU A 56 -0.08 11.02 3.10
N ASP A 57 -0.51 11.80 2.11
CA ASP A 57 -0.39 13.26 2.15
C ASP A 57 -1.49 13.86 3.05
N PRO A 58 -1.14 14.50 4.19
CA PRO A 58 -2.13 15.04 5.12
C PRO A 58 -2.94 16.21 4.56
N ASP A 59 -2.41 16.92 3.54
CA ASP A 59 -3.06 18.10 2.98
C ASP A 59 -4.17 17.73 1.97
N LEU A 60 -4.28 16.45 1.59
CA LEU A 60 -5.34 15.99 0.71
C LEU A 60 -6.68 15.97 1.45
N PRO A 61 -7.73 16.66 0.95
CA PRO A 61 -9.02 16.77 1.64
C PRO A 61 -9.64 15.45 2.09
N ARG A 62 -9.39 14.35 1.34
CA ARG A 62 -9.87 13.01 1.67
C ARG A 62 -9.24 12.41 2.95
N ASN A 63 -8.04 12.84 3.31
CA ASN A 63 -7.30 12.33 4.47
C ASN A 63 -7.59 13.14 5.74
N GLY A 64 -8.33 14.25 5.65
CA GLY A 64 -8.63 15.12 6.80
C GLY A 64 -9.46 14.48 7.91
N ALA A 65 -10.07 13.32 7.65
CA ALA A 65 -10.77 12.52 8.67
C ALA A 65 -9.84 11.65 9.53
N ILE A 66 -8.56 11.51 9.14
CA ILE A 66 -7.56 10.74 9.88
C ILE A 66 -7.01 11.66 10.99
N VAL A 67 -7.51 11.49 12.20
CA VAL A 67 -7.15 12.29 13.38
C VAL A 67 -6.70 11.39 14.54
N ASP A 68 -5.86 11.93 15.43
CA ASP A 68 -5.44 11.23 16.63
C ASP A 68 -6.59 11.15 17.64
N THR A 69 -6.94 9.94 18.06
CA THR A 69 -8.04 9.68 19.01
C THR A 69 -7.65 9.90 20.47
N SER A 70 -6.36 10.08 20.77
CA SER A 70 -5.86 10.25 22.14
C SER A 70 -5.93 11.69 22.65
N THR A 71 -6.24 12.65 21.78
CA THR A 71 -6.40 14.06 22.15
C THR A 71 -7.88 14.32 22.47
N CYS A 72 -8.30 14.04 23.72
CA CYS A 72 -9.61 14.43 24.24
C CYS A 72 -9.49 15.00 25.66
#